data_AF-A0A7W6BIA0-F1
#
_entry.id   AF-A0A7W6BIA0-F1
#
_cell.length_a   1.000
_cell.length_b   1.000
_cell.length_c   1.000
_cell.angle_alpha   90.00
_cell.angle_beta   90.00
_cell.angle_gamma   90.00
#
_symmetry.space_group_name_H-M   'P 1'
#
loop_
_entity.id
_entity.type
_entity.pdbx_description
1 polymer ?
#
loop_
_entity_poly.entity_id
_entity_poly.type
_entity_poly.pdbx_seq_one_letter_code
_entity_poly.pdbx_strand_id
1 'polypeptide(L)' 'MRRGKIVFTGNFVDYFIKSLLLLLLCVVTFGLAIPYYAYWTFKYFFTNMEIELYDR' A
#
# COMPACT_ATOMS: atom_id res chain seq x y z
N MET A 1 -0.82 20.88 22.43
CA MET A 1 -0.80 19.63 21.64
C MET A 1 -1.24 19.96 20.22
N ARG A 2 -0.37 19.74 19.21
CA ARG A 2 -0.76 19.85 17.80
C ARG A 2 -1.75 18.72 17.49
N ARG A 3 -2.89 19.04 16.88
CA ARG A 3 -3.84 18.02 16.40
C ARG A 3 -3.43 17.66 14.98
N GLY A 4 -3.25 16.37 14.72
CA GLY A 4 -2.98 15.83 13.40
C GLY A 4 -4.04 14.80 13.03
N LYS A 5 -4.39 14.72 11.75
CA LYS A 5 -5.25 13.68 11.18
C LYS A 5 -4.39 12.76 10.31
N ILE A 6 -4.57 11.45 10.45
CA ILE A 6 -3.97 10.49 9.52
C ILE A 6 -4.88 10.44 8.29
N VAL A 7 -4.31 10.75 7.12
CA VAL A 7 -5.02 10.74 5.84
C VAL A 7 -4.30 9.77 4.91
N PHE A 8 -5.08 8.94 4.21
CA PHE A 8 -4.56 8.05 3.20
C PHE A 8 -4.70 8.70 1.82
N THR A 9 -3.59 8.97 1.15
CA THR A 9 -3.52 9.65 -0.16
C THR A 9 -3.36 8.67 -1.33
N GLY A 10 -3.42 7.35 -1.05
CA GLY A 10 -3.18 6.32 -2.05
C GLY A 10 -4.28 6.21 -3.11
N ASN A 11 -3.88 5.90 -4.34
CA ASN A 11 -4.78 5.67 -5.47
C ASN A 11 -5.24 4.21 -5.53
N PHE A 12 -6.53 3.97 -5.27
CA PHE A 12 -7.12 2.64 -5.30
C PHE A 12 -6.86 1.86 -6.59
N VAL A 13 -6.92 2.52 -7.76
CA VAL A 13 -6.75 1.85 -9.06
C VAL A 13 -5.31 1.37 -9.25
N ASP A 14 -4.33 2.18 -8.84
CA ASP A 14 -2.91 1.81 -8.89
C ASP A 14 -2.63 0.61 -7.96
N TYR A 15 -3.20 0.63 -6.75
CA TYR A 15 -3.12 -0.50 -5.82
C TYR A 15 -3.75 -1.77 -6.42
N PHE A 16 -4.96 -1.67 -6.95
CA PHE A 16 -5.71 -2.80 -7.47
C PHE A 16 -4.97 -3.48 -8.63
N ILE A 17 -4.53 -2.71 -9.63
CA ILE A 17 -3.83 -3.26 -10.80
C ILE A 17 -2.52 -3.94 -10.39
N LYS A 18 -1.72 -3.30 -9.53
CA LYS A 18 -0.46 -3.90 -9.05
C LYS A 18 -0.70 -5.15 -8.21
N SER A 19 -1.74 -5.16 -7.38
CA SER A 19 -2.11 -6.34 -6.61
C SER A 19 -2.51 -7.53 -7.49
N LEU A 20 -3.21 -7.27 -8.59
CA LEU A 20 -3.62 -8.29 -9.55
C LEU A 20 -2.41 -8.89 -10.29
N LEU A 21 -1.45 -8.06 -10.69
CA LEU A 21 -0.20 -8.51 -11.31
C LEU A 21 0.64 -9.35 -10.35
N LEU A 22 0.73 -8.96 -9.08
CA LEU A 22 1.47 -9.70 -8.07
C LEU A 22 0.79 -11.01 -7.67
N LEU A 23 -0.55 -11.04 -7.66
CA LEU A 23 -1.32 -12.27 -7.49
C LEU A 23 -1.02 -13.25 -8.64
N LEU A 24 -1.02 -12.76 -9.88
CA LEU A 24 -0.65 -13.58 -11.04
C LEU A 24 0.78 -14.12 -10.91
N LEU A 25 1.73 -13.29 -10.47
CA LEU A 25 3.10 -13.72 -10.20
C LEU A 25 3.15 -14.82 -9.12
N CYS A 26 2.35 -14.69 -8.05
CA CYS A 26 2.24 -15.74 -7.04
C CYS A 26 1.70 -17.05 -7.64
N VAL A 27 0.70 -17.00 -8.54
CA VAL A 27 0.19 -18.20 -9.22
C VAL A 27 1.27 -18.86 -10.08
N VAL A 28 1.98 -18.08 -10.90
CA VAL A 28 3.03 -18.60 -11.81
C VAL A 28 4.22 -19.17 -11.03
N THR A 29 4.55 -18.57 -9.90
CA THR A 29 5.68 -18.98 -9.05
C THR A 29 5.28 -20.00 -7.98
N PHE A 30 4.06 -20.55 -8.03
CA PHE A 30 3.52 -21.46 -7.02
C PHE A 30 3.65 -20.93 -5.57
N GLY A 31 3.48 -19.63 -5.39
CA GLY A 31 3.48 -18.95 -4.09
C GLY A 31 4.84 -18.44 -3.62
N LEU A 32 5.93 -18.66 -4.36
CA LEU A 32 7.25 -18.14 -3.96
C LEU A 32 7.29 -16.61 -3.87
N ALA A 33 6.49 -15.90 -4.67
CA ALA A 33 6.40 -14.45 -4.64
C ALA A 33 5.55 -13.87 -3.50
N ILE A 34 4.91 -14.70 -2.66
CA ILE A 34 4.03 -14.23 -1.56
C ILE A 34 4.74 -13.26 -0.59
N PRO A 35 5.99 -13.49 -0.14
CA PRO A 35 6.68 -12.55 0.75
C PRO A 35 6.88 -11.17 0.10
N TYR A 36 7.18 -11.14 -1.19
CA TYR A 36 7.33 -9.90 -1.95
C TYR A 36 5.97 -9.19 -2.10
N TYR A 37 4.91 -9.94 -2.37
CA TYR A 37 3.56 -9.40 -2.44
C TYR A 37 3.16 -8.73 -1.11
N ALA A 38 3.36 -9.42 0.01
CA ALA A 38 3.09 -8.87 1.34
C ALA A 38 3.92 -7.60 1.61
N TYR A 39 5.24 -7.64 1.38
CA TYR A 39 6.11 -6.47 1.52
C TYR A 39 5.61 -5.28 0.70
N TRP A 40 5.26 -5.53 -0.56
CA TRP A 40 4.78 -4.49 -1.47
C TRP A 40 3.47 -3.87 -0.97
N THR A 41 2.53 -4.70 -0.52
CA THR A 41 1.26 -4.23 0.06
C THR A 41 1.51 -3.35 1.28
N PHE A 42 2.31 -3.79 2.25
CA PHE A 42 2.63 -2.98 3.42
C PHE A 42 3.30 -1.67 3.03
N LYS A 43 4.31 -1.73 2.16
CA LYS A 43 5.00 -0.54 1.66
C LYS A 43 4.02 0.44 1.04
N TYR A 44 3.11 -0.02 0.19
CA TYR A 44 2.11 0.84 -0.44
C TYR A 44 1.26 1.58 0.60
N PHE A 45 0.75 0.87 1.60
CA PHE A 45 -0.07 1.51 2.64
C PHE A 45 0.73 2.51 3.47
N PHE A 46 1.93 2.15 3.93
CA PHE A 46 2.76 3.04 4.74
C PHE A 46 3.28 4.27 3.98
N THR A 47 3.60 4.13 2.69
CA THR A 47 4.07 5.25 1.86
C THR A 47 2.96 6.25 1.56
N ASN A 48 1.70 5.81 1.47
CA ASN A 48 0.55 6.67 1.18
C ASN A 48 -0.20 7.10 2.44
N MET A 49 0.34 6.84 3.63
CA MET A 49 -0.18 7.39 4.88
C MET A 49 0.54 8.69 5.19
N GLU A 50 -0.20 9.79 5.16
CA GLU A 50 0.29 11.13 5.48
C GLU A 50 -0.32 11.62 6.80
N ILE A 51 0.45 12.43 7.53
CA ILE A 51 0.01 13.10 8.75
C ILE A 51 -0.31 14.55 8.38
N GLU A 52 -1.60 14.86 8.24
CA GLU A 52 -2.06 16.22 8.03
C GLU A 52 -2.08 16.94 9.38
N LEU A 53 -1.10 17.82 9.60
CA LEU A 53 -1.04 18.68 10.79
C LEU A 53 -1.87 19.94 10.53
N TYR A 54 -2.87 20.19 11.38
CA TYR A 54 -3.66 21.41 11.30
C TYR A 54 -2.97 22.49 12.15
N ASP A 55 -2.43 23.52 11.52
CA ASP A 55 -2.08 24.78 12.20
C ASP A 55 -3.31 25.68 12.14
N ARG A 56 -3.83 26.04 13.32
CA ARG A 56 -5.05 26.86 13.45
C ARG A 56 -4.74 28.32 13.15
#